data_AF-A0A7S1CKF9-F1
#
_entry.id   AF-A0A7S1CKF9-F1
#
_cell.length_a   1.000
_cell.length_b   1.000
_cell.length_c   1.000
_cell.angle_alpha   90.00
_cell.angle_beta   90.00
_cell.angle_gamma   90.00
#
_symmetry.space_group_name_H-M   'P 1'
#
loop_
_entity.id
_entity.type
_entity.pdbx_description
1 polymer ?
#
loop_
_entity_poly.entity_id
_entity_poly.type
_entity_poly.pdbx_seq_one_letter_code
_entity_poly.pdbx_strand_id
1 'polypeptide(L)'
;RDPAAFASEFAAFAAERKLRVVLMLSFVVQPELKRELLVFAPAGEDALFDAVVTQLAAVDLLSLSPLALGSDGAAEPVAVELEGGTARIAAFAQGNTSASRKQ
;
A
#
# COMPACT_ATOMS: atom_id res chain seq x y z
N ARG A 1 11.89 -4.52 1.41
CA ARG A 1 11.66 -3.24 2.14
C ARG A 1 11.43 -3.61 3.60
N ASP A 2 11.81 -2.76 4.54
CA ASP A 2 11.47 -2.94 5.96
C ASP A 2 10.04 -2.42 6.21
N PRO A 3 9.05 -3.29 6.50
CA PRO A 3 7.68 -2.86 6.73
C PRO A 3 7.51 -2.04 8.03
N ALA A 4 8.35 -2.27 9.05
CA ALA A 4 8.23 -1.60 10.34
C ALA A 4 8.63 -0.12 10.24
N ALA A 5 9.78 0.15 9.61
CA ALA A 5 10.22 1.52 9.33
C ALA A 5 9.19 2.27 8.48
N PHE A 6 8.68 1.62 7.43
CA PHE A 6 7.64 2.18 6.57
C PHE A 6 6.36 2.51 7.35
N ALA A 7 5.86 1.57 8.16
CA ALA A 7 4.63 1.75 8.94
C ALA A 7 4.74 2.94 9.91
N SER A 8 5.90 3.10 10.56
CA SER A 8 6.14 4.18 11.53
C SER A 8 6.09 5.57 10.86
N GLU A 9 6.79 5.75 9.75
CA GLU A 9 6.81 7.03 9.01
C GLU A 9 5.41 7.40 8.48
N PHE A 10 4.69 6.42 7.92
CA PHE A 10 3.35 6.65 7.37
C PHE A 10 2.28 6.83 8.45
N ALA A 11 2.43 6.20 9.62
CA ALA A 11 1.55 6.44 10.76
C ALA A 11 1.65 7.88 11.25
N ALA A 12 2.87 8.40 11.40
CA ALA A 12 3.09 9.80 11.78
C ALA A 12 2.48 10.77 10.75
N PHE A 13 2.71 10.52 9.46
CA PHE A 13 2.14 11.32 8.38
C PHE A 13 0.60 11.27 8.35
N ALA A 14 0.02 10.08 8.51
CA ALA A 14 -1.43 9.90 8.54
C ALA A 14 -2.07 10.63 9.73
N ALA A 15 -1.43 10.55 10.92
CA ALA A 15 -1.88 11.27 12.10
C ALA A 15 -1.82 12.80 11.92
N GLU A 16 -0.72 13.34 11.40
CA GLU A 16 -0.54 14.78 11.14
C GLU A 16 -1.61 15.30 10.16
N ARG A 17 -1.90 14.51 9.12
CA ARG A 17 -2.84 14.88 8.05
C ARG A 17 -4.27 14.42 8.29
N LYS A 18 -4.55 13.76 9.43
CA LYS A 18 -5.85 13.15 9.78
C LYS A 18 -6.38 12.23 8.68
N LEU A 19 -5.49 11.43 8.08
CA LEU A 19 -5.81 10.48 7.02
C LEU A 19 -6.14 9.12 7.62
N ARG A 20 -7.17 8.47 7.09
CA ARG A 20 -7.58 7.11 7.48
C ARG A 20 -6.92 6.02 6.64
N VAL A 21 -6.52 6.36 5.41
CA VAL A 21 -5.77 5.50 4.49
C VAL A 21 -4.83 6.39 3.70
N VAL A 22 -3.64 5.88 3.42
CA VAL A 22 -2.67 6.49 2.50
C VAL A 22 -2.47 5.56 1.31
N LEU A 23 -2.69 6.09 0.11
CA LEU A 23 -2.34 5.43 -1.15
C LEU A 23 -1.11 6.13 -1.73
N MET A 24 -0.04 5.38 -1.93
CA MET A 24 1.17 5.89 -2.56
C MET A 24 1.41 5.19 -3.90
N LEU A 25 1.36 5.99 -4.96
CA LEU A 25 1.71 5.57 -6.31
C LEU A 25 3.17 5.93 -6.57
N SER A 26 4.04 4.92 -6.65
CA SER A 26 5.45 5.09 -6.99
C SER A 26 5.73 4.65 -8.42
N PHE A 27 6.78 5.19 -9.02
CA PHE A 27 7.25 4.75 -10.32
C PHE A 27 8.77 4.78 -10.39
N VAL A 28 9.33 3.80 -11.10
CA VAL A 28 10.75 3.70 -11.38
C VAL A 28 10.90 3.49 -12.88
N VAL A 29 11.87 4.14 -13.51
CA VAL A 29 12.09 4.04 -14.95
C VAL A 29 13.43 3.36 -15.21
N GLN A 30 13.56 2.02 -15.13
CA GLN A 30 14.74 1.26 -15.61
C GLN A 30 14.48 -0.27 -15.74
N PRO A 31 14.78 -0.93 -16.88
CA PRO A 31 14.91 -0.40 -18.25
C PRO A 31 13.56 0.01 -18.87
N GLU A 32 12.46 -0.24 -18.17
CA GLU A 32 11.08 0.09 -18.54
C GLU A 32 10.40 0.83 -17.38
N LEU A 33 9.31 1.55 -17.65
CA LEU A 33 8.51 2.19 -16.61
C LEU A 33 7.82 1.10 -15.79
N LYS A 34 8.11 1.06 -14.49
CA LYS A 34 7.42 0.22 -13.52
C LYS A 34 6.64 1.12 -12.57
N ARG A 35 5.42 0.70 -12.21
CA ARG A 35 4.60 1.37 -11.22
C ARG A 35 4.26 0.43 -10.09
N GLU A 36 4.21 0.96 -8.88
CA GLU A 36 3.73 0.24 -7.72
C GLU A 36 2.71 1.07 -6.96
N LEU A 37 1.71 0.40 -6.42
CA LEU A 37 0.72 1.00 -5.53
C LEU A 37 0.91 0.41 -4.14
N LEU A 38 1.14 1.28 -3.17
CA LEU A 38 1.19 0.95 -1.76
C LEU A 38 -0.05 1.50 -1.06
N VAL A 39 -0.66 0.67 -0.22
CA VAL A 39 -1.80 1.03 0.60
C VAL A 39 -1.38 0.87 2.05
N PHE A 40 -1.57 1.92 2.84
CA PHE A 40 -1.32 1.94 4.28
C PHE A 40 -2.58 2.38 5.01
N ALA A 41 -2.93 1.67 6.09
CA ALA A 41 -3.93 2.12 7.04
C ALA A 41 -3.35 2.09 8.47
N PRO A 42 -3.57 3.14 9.28
CA PRO A 42 -3.17 3.17 10.67
C PRO A 42 -4.04 2.23 11.52
N ALA A 43 -3.70 2.10 12.81
CA ALA A 43 -4.44 1.27 13.74
C ALA A 43 -5.94 1.65 13.84
N GLY A 44 -6.80 0.62 13.83
CA GLY A 44 -8.25 0.77 13.94
C GLY A 44 -8.98 0.99 12.61
N GLU A 45 -8.27 0.96 11.47
CA GLU A 45 -8.83 1.18 10.14
C GLU A 45 -8.89 -0.11 9.28
N ASP A 46 -8.86 -1.30 9.91
CA ASP A 46 -8.84 -2.61 9.25
C ASP A 46 -9.97 -2.79 8.23
N ALA A 47 -11.21 -2.46 8.63
CA ALA A 47 -12.37 -2.60 7.75
C ALA A 47 -12.28 -1.69 6.51
N LEU A 48 -11.72 -0.49 6.67
CA LEU A 48 -11.53 0.43 5.55
C LEU A 48 -10.38 -0.04 4.65
N PHE A 49 -9.30 -0.54 5.25
CA PHE A 49 -8.18 -1.14 4.53
C PHE A 49 -8.63 -2.30 3.65
N ASP A 50 -9.36 -3.26 4.22
CA ASP A 50 -9.85 -4.44 3.49
C ASP A 50 -10.79 -4.04 2.35
N ALA A 51 -11.66 -3.05 2.57
CA ALA A 51 -12.55 -2.52 1.55
C ALA A 51 -11.76 -1.86 0.40
N VAL A 52 -10.76 -1.03 0.71
CA VAL A 52 -9.92 -0.35 -0.30
C VAL A 52 -9.12 -1.37 -1.10
N VAL A 53 -8.46 -2.33 -0.44
CA VAL A 53 -7.68 -3.37 -1.11
C VAL A 53 -8.57 -4.22 -2.03
N THR A 54 -9.75 -4.62 -1.56
CA THR A 54 -10.71 -5.40 -2.35
C THR A 54 -11.19 -4.62 -3.57
N GLN A 55 -11.52 -3.33 -3.39
CA GLN A 55 -11.96 -2.48 -4.50
C GLN A 55 -10.85 -2.26 -5.52
N LEU A 56 -9.63 -1.93 -5.09
CA LEU A 56 -8.48 -1.73 -5.98
C LEU A 56 -8.15 -2.99 -6.78
N ALA A 57 -8.18 -4.16 -6.14
CA ALA A 57 -7.94 -5.44 -6.81
C ALA A 57 -9.00 -5.76 -7.87
N ALA A 58 -10.23 -5.25 -7.71
CA ALA A 58 -11.32 -5.40 -8.67
C ALA A 58 -11.27 -4.38 -9.84
N VAL A 59 -10.37 -3.39 -9.81
CA VAL A 59 -10.24 -2.41 -10.90
C VAL A 59 -9.30 -2.96 -11.98
N ASP A 60 -9.90 -3.55 -13.03
CA ASP A 60 -9.17 -4.10 -14.19
C ASP A 60 -8.21 -3.09 -14.83
N LEU A 61 -8.59 -1.81 -14.87
CA LEU A 61 -7.79 -0.75 -15.47
C LEU A 61 -6.39 -0.66 -14.86
N LEU A 62 -6.22 -0.94 -13.56
CA LEU A 62 -4.94 -0.82 -12.88
C LEU A 62 -4.04 -2.04 -13.12
N SER A 63 -4.63 -3.20 -13.42
CA SER A 63 -3.91 -4.46 -13.61
C SER A 63 -2.96 -4.76 -12.43
N LEU A 64 -3.49 -4.71 -11.21
CA LEU A 64 -2.70 -4.88 -9.98
C LEU A 64 -2.30 -6.35 -9.76
N SER A 65 -1.07 -6.57 -9.34
CA SER A 65 -0.56 -7.87 -8.89
C SER A 65 0.10 -7.70 -7.51
N PRO A 66 -0.28 -8.48 -6.49
CA PRO A 66 0.30 -8.35 -5.15
C PRO A 66 1.83 -8.48 -5.15
N LEU A 67 2.49 -7.69 -4.30
CA LEU A 67 3.94 -7.73 -4.08
C LEU A 67 4.25 -8.17 -2.66
N ALA A 68 5.32 -8.94 -2.51
CA ALA A 68 5.80 -9.36 -1.20
C ALA A 68 6.33 -8.17 -0.38
N LEU A 69 5.87 -8.10 0.87
CA LEU A 69 6.24 -7.06 1.83
C LEU A 69 7.04 -7.67 2.99
N GLY A 70 8.30 -8.03 2.73
CA GLY A 70 9.16 -8.62 3.77
C GLY A 70 10.09 -9.66 3.19
N SER A 71 10.74 -10.41 4.08
CA SER A 71 11.68 -11.48 3.71
C SER A 71 11.04 -12.87 3.61
N ASP A 72 9.77 -13.01 3.98
CA ASP A 72 9.02 -14.28 3.89
C ASP A 72 8.55 -14.60 2.46
N GLY A 73 8.57 -13.61 1.56
CA GLY A 73 8.14 -13.75 0.17
C GLY A 73 6.62 -13.83 0.01
N ALA A 74 5.83 -13.64 1.07
CA ALA A 74 4.39 -13.70 1.00
C ALA A 74 3.84 -12.41 0.36
N ALA A 75 3.09 -12.55 -0.74
CA ALA A 75 2.46 -11.45 -1.45
C ALA A 75 1.09 -11.11 -0.85
N GLU A 76 1.03 -10.97 0.48
CA GLU A 76 -0.19 -10.72 1.25
C GLU A 76 -0.09 -9.40 2.03
N PRO A 77 -1.23 -8.80 2.42
CA PRO A 77 -1.22 -7.66 3.32
C PRO A 77 -0.56 -7.98 4.67
N VAL A 78 0.36 -7.11 5.11
CA VAL A 78 1.14 -7.29 6.34
C VAL A 78 0.54 -6.45 7.46
N ALA A 79 0.44 -7.04 8.64
CA ALA A 79 0.15 -6.35 9.90
C ALA A 79 1.46 -5.94 10.57
N VAL A 80 1.54 -4.69 11.04
CA VAL A 80 2.70 -4.17 11.75
C VAL A 80 2.24 -3.57 13.08
N GLU A 81 2.78 -4.08 14.17
CA GLU A 81 2.53 -3.54 15.51
C GLU A 81 3.26 -2.20 15.71
N LEU A 82 2.52 -1.14 16.00
CA LEU A 82 3.02 0.20 16.28
C LEU A 82 2.58 0.67 17.67
N GLU A 83 3.21 1.73 18.18
CA GLU A 83 2.70 2.46 19.33
C GLU A 83 1.32 3.04 18.98
N GLY A 84 0.27 2.52 19.61
CA GLY A 84 -1.13 2.88 19.31
C GLY A 84 -1.95 1.82 18.57
N GLY A 85 -1.34 0.69 18.16
CA GLY A 85 -2.03 -0.50 17.64
C GLY A 85 -1.47 -1.05 16.33
N THR A 86 -2.20 -1.98 15.71
CA THR A 86 -1.77 -2.68 14.49
C THR A 86 -2.08 -1.87 13.23
N ALA A 87 -1.04 -1.47 12.49
CA ALA A 87 -1.19 -0.90 11.15
C ALA A 87 -1.22 -2.00 10.07
N ARG A 88 -1.80 -1.68 8.91
CA ARG A 88 -1.94 -2.60 7.77
C ARG A 88 -1.26 -2.03 6.53
N ILE A 89 -0.54 -2.87 5.79
CA ILE A 89 0.15 -2.48 4.55
C ILE A 89 -0.13 -3.52 3.46
N ALA A 90 -0.47 -3.07 2.26
CA ALA A 90 -0.46 -3.87 1.05
C ALA A 90 0.37 -3.20 -0.05
N ALA A 91 0.99 -4.02 -0.90
CA ALA A 91 1.78 -3.54 -2.04
C ALA A 91 1.35 -4.28 -3.30
N PHE A 92 1.33 -3.56 -4.41
CA PHE A 92 0.97 -4.09 -5.71
C PHE A 92 1.91 -3.56 -6.78
N ALA A 93 2.29 -4.42 -7.72
CA ALA A 93 2.79 -3.99 -9.02
C ALA A 93 1.59 -3.57 -9.86
N GLN A 94 1.66 -2.40 -10.49
CA GLN A 94 0.61 -1.89 -11.37
C GLN A 94 1.01 -2.12 -12.81
N GLY A 95 0.39 -3.13 -13.45
CA GLY A 95 0.71 -3.54 -14.81
C GLY A 95 0.35 -2.47 -15.86
N ASN A 96 -0.73 -1.73 -15.66
CA ASN A 96 -1.07 -0.62 -16.55
C ASN A 96 -0.28 0.64 -16.17
N THR A 97 0.87 0.83 -16.81
CA THR A 97 1.78 1.95 -16.53
C THR A 97 1.27 3.31 -17.06
N SER A 98 0.17 3.32 -17.82
CA SER A 98 -0.52 4.56 -18.24
C SER A 98 -1.51 5.08 -17.21
N ALA A 99 -1.97 4.23 -16.28
CA ALA A 99 -2.84 4.66 -15.20
C ALA A 99 -2.05 5.47 -14.15
N SER A 100 -2.52 6.69 -13.90
CA SER A 100 -1.94 7.68 -13.02
C SER A 100 -2.85 7.90 -11.82
N ARG A 101 -2.39 8.69 -10.84
CA ARG A 101 -3.19 9.07 -9.66
C ARG A 101 -4.55 9.72 -10.00
N LYS A 102 -4.72 10.26 -11.21
CA LYS A 102 -5.98 10.89 -11.65
C LYS A 102 -7.07 9.87 -12.01
N GLN A 103 -6.67 8.69 -12.44
CA GLN A 103 -7.55 7.57 -12.76
C GLN A 103 -7.76 6.75 -11.48
#